data_AF-A0A7J3BBQ9-F1
#
_entry.id   AF-A0A7J3BBQ9-F1
#
_cell.length_a   1.000
_cell.length_b   1.000
_cell.length_c   1.000
_cell.angle_alpha   90.00
_cell.angle_beta   90.00
_cell.angle_gamma   90.00
#
_symmetry.space_group_name_H-M   'P 1'
#
loop_
_entity.id
_entity.type
_entity.pdbx_description
1 polymer ?
#
loop_
_entity_poly.entity_id
_entity_poly.type
_entity_poly.pdbx_seq_one_letter_code
_entity_poly.pdbx_strand_id
1 'polypeptide(L)'
;MASSRARSIYIASILIAAIILSAQAYLSLVVAEAPSDGGGMKGVLYSYYDGVGLFSKGIHVVATDVNPVESGQRSPIYGWRELYGWRTSVARETQFISLLVSRGDLPTGGFTINITSMELSGKQFLLSAEFVDPGEGVMVTEAFTNPAALVPLGRLPPGNYSVRLHIDLFHLVVREDGAVEKVPILTFMEVVWRAEFTVIPAGELPGEEASRIATEFLKGTSTFSLDGLEHTVEVVDVQRHVDESEPHGYSWVVTIDYITGHPGHGDRAGEILLEVLTSHRAVVTVSEVGVVEKAVCDGIWDLINDVEVSAALPAATRFTVVVNEGRRFDLSVDVDLGDGVSKGEAEVIGERVFVAVLGSEVLRRLDSISLEKDLITIHYTWGFNEQDLAHFLEAVVDPSSLTIRVTHCR
;
A
#
# COMPACT_ATOMS: atom_id res chain seq x y z
N MET A 1 -27.52 -56.95 12.38
CA MET A 1 -27.05 -55.55 12.26
C MET A 1 -25.55 -55.40 11.94
N ALA A 2 -24.70 -56.43 12.05
CA ALA A 2 -23.25 -56.30 11.76
C ALA A 2 -22.88 -56.32 10.25
N SER A 3 -23.76 -56.81 9.36
CA SER A 3 -23.46 -56.97 7.92
C SER A 3 -23.60 -55.69 7.08
N SER A 4 -24.28 -54.66 7.58
CA SER A 4 -24.53 -53.41 6.84
C SER A 4 -23.37 -52.41 6.96
N ARG A 5 -22.69 -52.34 8.12
CA ARG A 5 -21.55 -51.44 8.32
C ARG A 5 -20.29 -51.86 7.54
N ALA A 6 -20.06 -53.16 7.37
CA ALA A 6 -18.90 -53.66 6.62
C ALA A 6 -18.98 -53.34 5.11
N ARG A 7 -20.19 -53.34 4.52
CA ARG A 7 -20.39 -52.97 3.11
C ARG A 7 -20.21 -51.47 2.86
N SER A 8 -20.60 -50.63 3.83
CA SER A 8 -20.47 -49.18 3.69
C SER A 8 -19.02 -48.70 3.74
N ILE A 9 -18.17 -49.35 4.54
CA ILE A 9 -16.74 -49.05 4.62
C ILE A 9 -16.03 -49.50 3.34
N TYR A 10 -16.38 -50.69 2.82
CA TYR A 10 -15.75 -51.22 1.60
C TYR A 10 -16.06 -50.37 0.35
N ILE A 11 -17.29 -49.83 0.23
CA ILE A 11 -17.67 -48.93 -0.87
C ILE A 11 -16.99 -47.57 -0.74
N ALA A 12 -16.84 -47.03 0.48
CA ALA A 12 -16.12 -45.77 0.69
C ALA A 12 -14.62 -45.88 0.37
N SER A 13 -13.99 -47.01 0.69
CA SER A 13 -12.58 -47.27 0.34
C SER A 13 -12.36 -47.41 -1.16
N ILE A 14 -13.30 -48.03 -1.88
CA ILE A 14 -13.26 -48.14 -3.35
C ILE A 14 -13.50 -46.77 -4.01
N LEU A 15 -14.40 -45.94 -3.47
CA LEU A 15 -14.61 -44.59 -3.98
C LEU A 15 -13.38 -43.69 -3.74
N ILE A 16 -12.76 -43.75 -2.56
CA ILE A 16 -11.56 -42.96 -2.26
C ILE A 16 -10.38 -43.43 -3.11
N ALA A 17 -10.21 -44.75 -3.31
CA ALA A 17 -9.18 -45.27 -4.20
C ALA A 17 -9.43 -44.89 -5.67
N ALA A 18 -10.69 -44.88 -6.13
CA ALA A 18 -11.05 -44.43 -7.48
C ALA A 18 -10.85 -42.92 -7.68
N ILE A 19 -11.08 -42.09 -6.65
CA ILE A 19 -10.82 -40.64 -6.66
C ILE A 19 -9.31 -40.36 -6.67
N ILE A 20 -8.52 -41.12 -5.91
CA ILE A 20 -7.05 -40.98 -5.89
C ILE A 20 -6.43 -41.48 -7.21
N LEU A 21 -6.93 -42.59 -7.77
CA LEU A 21 -6.50 -43.09 -9.08
C LEU A 21 -6.98 -42.21 -10.25
N SER A 22 -8.15 -41.56 -10.15
CA SER A 22 -8.56 -40.56 -11.15
C SER A 22 -7.71 -39.29 -11.06
N ALA A 23 -7.29 -38.87 -9.86
CA ALA A 23 -6.38 -37.74 -9.70
C ALA A 23 -4.96 -38.03 -10.23
N GLN A 24 -4.46 -39.27 -10.09
CA GLN A 24 -3.16 -39.67 -10.64
C GLN A 24 -3.20 -39.97 -12.16
N ALA A 25 -4.34 -40.40 -12.71
CA ALA A 25 -4.52 -40.58 -14.15
C ALA A 25 -4.86 -39.27 -14.90
N TYR A 26 -5.37 -38.25 -14.20
CA TYR A 26 -5.52 -36.88 -14.73
C TYR A 26 -4.19 -36.13 -14.88
N LEU A 27 -3.10 -36.64 -14.29
CA LEU A 27 -1.77 -36.05 -14.38
C LEU A 27 -1.00 -36.43 -15.66
N SER A 28 -1.65 -37.00 -16.68
CA SER A 28 -0.95 -37.52 -17.88
C SER A 28 -1.69 -37.32 -19.20
N LEU A 29 -2.65 -36.40 -19.28
CA LEU A 29 -3.22 -35.95 -20.55
C LEU A 29 -2.96 -34.45 -20.70
N VAL A 30 -2.51 -34.04 -21.89
CA VAL A 30 -2.01 -32.70 -22.23
C VAL A 30 -2.99 -31.60 -21.77
N VAL A 31 -2.80 -31.12 -20.55
CA VAL A 31 -3.27 -29.81 -20.12
C VAL A 31 -2.47 -28.83 -20.95
N ALA A 32 -3.13 -27.85 -21.56
CA ALA A 32 -2.43 -26.65 -22.01
C ALA A 32 -1.95 -25.91 -20.75
N GLU A 33 -0.86 -26.41 -20.16
CA GLU A 33 -0.09 -25.62 -19.21
C GLU A 33 0.27 -24.32 -19.92
N ALA A 34 0.17 -23.19 -19.19
CA ALA A 34 0.76 -21.94 -19.63
C ALA A 34 2.18 -22.26 -20.13
N PRO A 35 2.56 -21.81 -21.34
CA PRO A 35 3.71 -22.35 -22.05
C PRO A 35 4.93 -22.36 -21.14
N SER A 36 5.32 -23.56 -20.70
CA SER A 36 6.55 -23.79 -19.95
C SER A 36 7.71 -23.56 -20.91
N ASP A 37 8.46 -22.49 -20.68
CA ASP A 37 9.73 -22.14 -21.33
C ASP A 37 9.72 -22.07 -22.88
N GLY A 38 9.77 -20.84 -23.42
CA GLY A 38 10.38 -20.63 -24.74
C GLY A 38 10.05 -19.35 -25.51
N GLY A 39 8.95 -18.67 -25.22
CA GLY A 39 8.47 -17.57 -26.07
C GLY A 39 8.74 -16.14 -25.58
N GLY A 40 9.01 -15.96 -24.28
CA GLY A 40 9.10 -14.64 -23.68
C GLY A 40 10.49 -14.04 -23.64
N MET A 41 10.52 -12.71 -23.55
CA MET A 41 11.77 -11.97 -23.37
C MET A 41 12.54 -12.51 -22.14
N LYS A 42 13.81 -12.87 -22.34
CA LYS A 42 14.68 -13.37 -21.27
C LYS A 42 14.81 -12.34 -20.15
N GLY A 43 14.75 -12.80 -18.91
CA GLY A 43 14.87 -11.94 -17.73
C GLY A 43 13.56 -11.27 -17.30
N VAL A 44 12.44 -11.56 -17.96
CA VAL A 44 11.10 -11.20 -17.46
C VAL A 44 10.54 -12.35 -16.63
N LEU A 45 10.00 -12.02 -15.45
CA LEU A 45 9.31 -12.98 -14.60
C LEU A 45 7.82 -12.94 -14.88
N TYR A 46 7.19 -14.10 -15.08
CA TYR A 46 5.77 -14.22 -15.34
C TYR A 46 5.07 -14.93 -14.18
N SER A 47 3.91 -14.43 -13.77
CA SER A 47 2.99 -15.14 -12.88
C SER A 47 1.57 -15.01 -13.38
N TYR A 48 0.75 -16.00 -13.07
CA TYR A 48 -0.65 -16.07 -13.51
C TYR A 48 -1.64 -16.10 -12.35
N TYR A 49 -1.20 -16.42 -11.13
CA TYR A 49 -2.11 -16.64 -10.00
C TYR A 49 -1.80 -15.73 -8.82
N ASP A 50 -0.53 -15.35 -8.64
CA ASP A 50 -0.09 -14.73 -7.41
C ASP A 50 -0.51 -13.25 -7.28
N GLY A 51 -0.90 -12.62 -8.40
CA GLY A 51 -1.34 -11.23 -8.46
C GLY A 51 -2.84 -11.00 -8.24
N VAL A 52 -3.62 -12.06 -8.01
CA VAL A 52 -5.09 -11.98 -7.90
C VAL A 52 -5.51 -11.07 -6.75
N GLY A 53 -6.37 -10.10 -7.04
CA GLY A 53 -6.84 -9.10 -6.07
C GLY A 53 -5.78 -8.07 -5.66
N LEU A 54 -4.61 -8.06 -6.31
CA LEU A 54 -3.53 -7.10 -6.02
C LEU A 54 -3.41 -6.08 -7.16
N PHE A 55 -3.13 -6.52 -8.38
CA PHE A 55 -2.80 -5.59 -9.47
C PHE A 55 -3.97 -5.42 -10.43
N SER A 56 -4.47 -4.19 -10.55
CA SER A 56 -5.42 -3.82 -11.59
C SER A 56 -4.78 -3.92 -12.98
N LYS A 57 -5.63 -4.04 -14.01
CA LYS A 57 -5.18 -4.08 -15.40
C LYS A 57 -4.41 -2.81 -15.76
N GLY A 58 -3.16 -2.94 -16.20
CA GLY A 58 -2.32 -1.80 -16.58
C GLY A 58 -0.82 -2.03 -16.40
N ILE A 59 -0.08 -0.93 -16.41
CA ILE A 59 1.36 -0.88 -16.12
C ILE A 59 1.52 -0.28 -14.72
N HIS A 60 2.18 -1.00 -13.83
CA HIS A 60 2.55 -0.54 -12.50
C HIS A 60 4.07 -0.38 -12.44
N VAL A 61 4.54 0.71 -11.86
CA VAL A 61 5.97 0.92 -11.63
C VAL A 61 6.27 0.49 -10.20
N VAL A 62 7.28 -0.37 -10.05
CA VAL A 62 7.70 -0.94 -8.77
C VAL A 62 9.16 -0.57 -8.53
N ALA A 63 9.45 0.04 -7.39
CA ALA A 63 10.79 0.49 -7.04
C ALA A 63 11.26 -0.20 -5.75
N THR A 64 12.13 -1.20 -5.88
CA THR A 64 12.66 -1.99 -4.77
C THR A 64 14.10 -1.58 -4.46
N ASP A 65 14.63 -2.01 -3.32
CA ASP A 65 16.04 -1.84 -2.93
C ASP A 65 17.00 -2.72 -3.76
N VAL A 66 16.56 -3.91 -4.16
CA VAL A 66 17.30 -4.89 -4.96
C VAL A 66 16.51 -5.32 -6.20
N ASN A 67 17.18 -6.00 -7.14
CA ASN A 67 16.49 -6.57 -8.30
C ASN A 67 15.50 -7.66 -7.85
N PRO A 68 14.17 -7.50 -8.08
CA PRO A 68 13.20 -8.49 -7.65
C PRO A 68 13.20 -9.75 -8.52
N VAL A 69 13.89 -9.73 -9.68
CA VAL A 69 13.98 -10.84 -10.62
C VAL A 69 15.41 -11.41 -10.63
N GLU A 70 15.61 -12.54 -9.94
CA GLU A 70 16.85 -13.31 -10.03
C GLU A 70 16.81 -14.34 -11.17
N SER A 71 17.96 -14.50 -11.85
CA SER A 71 18.09 -15.43 -12.97
C SER A 71 17.80 -16.87 -12.53
N GLY A 72 16.83 -17.52 -13.17
CA GLY A 72 16.49 -18.92 -12.95
C GLY A 72 15.47 -19.18 -11.83
N GLN A 73 14.93 -18.15 -11.18
CA GLN A 73 13.85 -18.30 -10.19
C GLN A 73 12.46 -18.23 -10.84
N ARG A 74 11.51 -19.00 -10.29
CA ARG A 74 10.09 -19.02 -10.69
C ARG A 74 9.22 -18.02 -9.92
N SER A 75 9.81 -17.31 -8.97
CA SER A 75 9.12 -16.34 -8.11
C SER A 75 10.07 -15.17 -7.85
N PRO A 76 9.54 -13.98 -7.53
CA PRO A 76 10.38 -12.84 -7.22
C PRO A 76 11.04 -13.04 -5.84
N ILE A 77 12.11 -12.29 -5.57
CA ILE A 77 12.73 -12.25 -4.22
C ILE A 77 11.68 -11.82 -3.19
N TYR A 78 10.85 -10.85 -3.56
CA TYR A 78 9.74 -10.36 -2.77
C TYR A 78 8.45 -11.08 -3.13
N GLY A 79 7.58 -11.31 -2.15
CA GLY A 79 6.23 -11.81 -2.42
C GLY A 79 5.43 -10.82 -3.26
N TRP A 80 4.46 -11.29 -4.06
CA TRP A 80 3.63 -10.40 -4.91
C TRP A 80 2.86 -9.35 -4.10
N ARG A 81 2.43 -9.68 -2.88
CA ARG A 81 1.82 -8.72 -1.95
C ARG A 81 2.80 -7.66 -1.45
N GLU A 82 4.06 -8.02 -1.25
CA GLU A 82 5.10 -7.05 -0.88
C GLU A 82 5.38 -6.13 -2.07
N LEU A 83 5.54 -6.68 -3.28
CA LEU A 83 5.70 -5.91 -4.52
C LEU A 83 4.54 -4.92 -4.76
N TYR A 84 3.33 -5.29 -4.35
CA TYR A 84 2.17 -4.39 -4.41
C TYR A 84 2.35 -3.13 -3.56
N GLY A 85 3.00 -3.23 -2.39
CA GLY A 85 3.34 -2.11 -1.52
C GLY A 85 4.49 -1.24 -2.05
N TRP A 86 5.37 -1.80 -2.89
CA TRP A 86 6.47 -1.08 -3.55
C TRP A 86 6.06 -0.33 -4.82
N ARG A 87 4.77 -0.30 -5.15
CA ARG A 87 4.28 0.47 -6.30
C ARG A 87 4.44 1.96 -6.04
N THR A 88 4.86 2.68 -7.06
CA THR A 88 5.10 4.11 -6.96
C THR A 88 5.02 4.79 -8.32
N SER A 89 4.78 6.10 -8.34
CA SER A 89 5.07 6.95 -9.51
C SER A 89 6.40 7.69 -9.37
N VAL A 90 7.13 7.47 -8.27
CA VAL A 90 8.39 8.14 -7.91
C VAL A 90 9.37 7.12 -7.34
N ALA A 91 10.48 6.92 -8.04
CA ALA A 91 11.57 6.07 -7.60
C ALA A 91 12.81 6.92 -7.29
N ARG A 92 13.68 6.43 -6.40
CA ARG A 92 15.02 7.00 -6.20
C ARG A 92 16.00 6.38 -7.20
N GLU A 93 17.03 7.12 -7.62
CA GLU A 93 18.09 6.59 -8.49
C GLU A 93 18.87 5.41 -7.85
N THR A 94 18.78 5.27 -6.52
CA THR A 94 19.36 4.14 -5.76
C THR A 94 18.49 2.88 -5.82
N GLN A 95 17.20 3.00 -6.10
CA GLN A 95 16.26 1.89 -6.18
C GLN A 95 16.36 1.18 -7.52
N PHE A 96 16.11 -0.12 -7.48
CA PHE A 96 15.93 -0.94 -8.66
C PHE A 96 14.49 -0.82 -9.15
N ILE A 97 14.33 -0.40 -10.40
CA ILE A 97 13.02 -0.13 -10.99
C ILE A 97 12.62 -1.32 -11.87
N SER A 98 11.37 -1.73 -11.75
CA SER A 98 10.73 -2.74 -12.59
C SER A 98 9.36 -2.26 -13.06
N LEU A 99 8.94 -2.71 -14.24
CA LEU A 99 7.57 -2.56 -14.72
C LEU A 99 6.80 -3.85 -14.45
N LEU A 100 5.68 -3.76 -13.76
CA LEU A 100 4.74 -4.85 -13.61
C LEU A 100 3.56 -4.59 -14.54
N VAL A 101 3.45 -5.39 -15.59
CA VAL A 101 2.32 -5.34 -16.52
C VAL A 101 1.31 -6.39 -16.09
N SER A 102 0.12 -5.97 -15.69
CA SER A 102 -0.95 -6.88 -15.27
C SER A 102 -2.14 -6.82 -16.24
N ARG A 103 -2.70 -7.99 -16.55
CA ARG A 103 -3.95 -8.11 -17.30
C ARG A 103 -5.20 -7.91 -16.42
N GLY A 104 -5.04 -7.72 -15.12
CA GLY A 104 -6.12 -7.68 -14.13
C GLY A 104 -6.65 -9.07 -13.77
N ASP A 105 -7.64 -9.11 -12.87
CA ASP A 105 -8.28 -10.35 -12.45
C ASP A 105 -9.21 -10.89 -13.54
N LEU A 106 -9.05 -12.18 -13.84
CA LEU A 106 -9.76 -12.92 -14.88
C LEU A 106 -10.43 -14.15 -14.27
N PRO A 107 -11.62 -14.53 -14.75
CA PRO A 107 -12.48 -15.53 -14.09
C PRO A 107 -11.95 -16.97 -14.15
N THR A 108 -11.03 -17.25 -15.07
CA THR A 108 -10.46 -18.57 -15.31
C THR A 108 -8.97 -18.46 -15.60
N GLY A 109 -8.27 -19.60 -15.64
CA GLY A 109 -6.95 -19.72 -16.26
C GLY A 109 -7.01 -19.65 -17.79
N GLY A 110 -5.85 -19.86 -18.42
CA GLY A 110 -5.69 -19.88 -19.88
C GLY A 110 -5.39 -18.52 -20.51
N PHE A 111 -5.59 -17.42 -19.79
CA PHE A 111 -5.14 -16.10 -20.22
C PHE A 111 -3.63 -15.95 -20.04
N THR A 112 -2.95 -15.45 -21.07
CA THR A 112 -1.50 -15.26 -21.00
C THR A 112 -1.05 -13.87 -21.40
N ILE A 113 0.13 -13.49 -20.93
CA ILE A 113 0.86 -12.28 -21.30
C ILE A 113 2.27 -12.69 -21.67
N ASN A 114 2.78 -12.13 -22.77
CA ASN A 114 4.16 -12.36 -23.20
C ASN A 114 4.80 -11.04 -23.62
N ILE A 115 5.85 -10.59 -22.93
CA ILE A 115 6.62 -9.40 -23.36
C ILE A 115 7.56 -9.83 -24.48
N THR A 116 7.42 -9.21 -25.65
CA THR A 116 8.15 -9.60 -26.87
C THR A 116 9.34 -8.70 -27.16
N SER A 117 9.27 -7.42 -26.79
CA SER A 117 10.38 -6.48 -26.93
C SER A 117 10.32 -5.36 -25.89
N MET A 118 11.49 -4.78 -25.62
CA MET A 118 11.64 -3.56 -24.83
C MET A 118 12.82 -2.76 -25.38
N GLU A 119 12.58 -1.49 -25.65
CA GLU A 119 13.59 -0.52 -26.08
C GLU A 119 13.52 0.73 -25.19
N LEU A 120 14.69 1.29 -24.87
CA LEU A 120 14.80 2.57 -24.19
C LEU A 120 15.38 3.59 -25.17
N SER A 121 14.60 4.63 -25.46
CA SER A 121 15.04 5.79 -26.24
C SER A 121 14.94 7.04 -25.38
N GLY A 122 16.09 7.55 -24.92
CA GLY A 122 16.13 8.65 -23.96
C GLY A 122 15.50 8.26 -22.62
N LYS A 123 14.39 8.90 -22.25
CA LYS A 123 13.58 8.58 -21.06
C LYS A 123 12.24 7.95 -21.41
N GLN A 124 12.13 7.34 -22.60
CA GLN A 124 10.93 6.64 -23.05
C GLN A 124 11.21 5.16 -23.23
N PHE A 125 10.46 4.34 -22.49
CA PHE A 125 10.40 2.90 -22.69
C PHE A 125 9.31 2.57 -23.70
N LEU A 126 9.67 1.86 -24.76
CA LEU A 126 8.77 1.29 -25.75
C LEU A 126 8.77 -0.22 -25.59
N LEU A 127 7.64 -0.78 -25.19
CA LEU A 127 7.44 -2.22 -25.01
C LEU A 127 6.42 -2.73 -26.01
N SER A 128 6.57 -3.99 -26.39
CA SER A 128 5.53 -4.76 -27.07
C SER A 128 5.20 -6.02 -26.28
N ALA A 129 3.92 -6.38 -26.26
CA ALA A 129 3.45 -7.60 -25.65
C ALA A 129 2.36 -8.28 -26.47
N GLU A 130 2.27 -9.60 -26.33
CA GLU A 130 1.17 -10.40 -26.84
C GLU A 130 0.28 -10.83 -25.70
N PHE A 131 -1.01 -10.58 -25.81
CA PHE A 131 -2.00 -11.11 -24.88
C PHE A 131 -2.79 -12.19 -25.59
N VAL A 132 -2.87 -13.37 -24.97
CA VAL A 132 -3.62 -14.49 -25.53
C VAL A 132 -4.77 -14.85 -24.63
N ASP A 133 -5.97 -14.90 -25.20
CA ASP A 133 -7.19 -15.30 -24.52
C ASP A 133 -7.47 -16.78 -24.81
N PRO A 134 -7.95 -17.54 -23.81
CA PRO A 134 -8.51 -18.85 -24.09
C PRO A 134 -9.77 -18.65 -24.93
N GLY A 135 -9.82 -19.23 -26.13
CA GLY A 135 -11.05 -19.22 -26.92
C GLY A 135 -11.98 -20.36 -26.53
N GLU A 136 -13.12 -20.41 -27.23
CA GLU A 136 -14.15 -21.40 -26.96
C GLU A 136 -13.63 -22.84 -27.17
N GLY A 137 -13.99 -23.73 -26.25
CA GLY A 137 -13.59 -25.14 -26.28
C GLY A 137 -12.15 -25.40 -25.81
N VAL A 138 -11.37 -24.36 -25.50
CA VAL A 138 -10.04 -24.52 -24.89
C VAL A 138 -10.22 -24.89 -23.42
N MET A 139 -9.60 -26.00 -23.02
CA MET A 139 -9.57 -26.40 -21.61
C MET A 139 -8.81 -25.36 -20.78
N VAL A 140 -9.44 -24.88 -19.71
CA VAL A 140 -8.86 -23.90 -18.78
C VAL A 140 -8.95 -24.38 -17.34
N THR A 141 -8.11 -23.84 -16.48
CA THR A 141 -8.24 -24.00 -15.04
C THR A 141 -9.42 -23.19 -14.51
N GLU A 142 -10.29 -23.79 -13.72
CA GLU A 142 -11.41 -23.11 -13.05
C GLU A 142 -10.93 -22.40 -11.77
N ALA A 143 -10.09 -21.38 -11.95
CA ALA A 143 -9.60 -20.53 -10.87
C ALA A 143 -9.40 -19.10 -11.37
N PHE A 144 -9.62 -18.11 -10.50
CA PHE A 144 -9.29 -16.72 -10.80
C PHE A 144 -7.78 -16.59 -11.07
N THR A 145 -7.44 -15.79 -12.08
CA THR A 145 -6.06 -15.53 -12.47
C THR A 145 -5.80 -14.05 -12.62
N ASN A 146 -4.53 -13.64 -12.49
CA ASN A 146 -4.04 -12.32 -12.81
C ASN A 146 -2.73 -12.48 -13.59
N PRO A 147 -2.80 -12.67 -14.93
CA PRO A 147 -1.61 -12.78 -15.76
C PRO A 147 -0.78 -11.49 -15.69
N ALA A 148 0.43 -11.61 -15.17
CA ALA A 148 1.34 -10.51 -14.92
C ALA A 148 2.76 -10.81 -15.41
N ALA A 149 3.45 -9.77 -15.87
CA ALA A 149 4.84 -9.81 -16.28
C ALA A 149 5.63 -8.72 -15.52
N LEU A 150 6.67 -9.14 -14.78
CA LEU A 150 7.59 -8.26 -14.07
C LEU A 150 8.86 -8.10 -14.91
N VAL A 151 9.02 -6.90 -15.48
CA VAL A 151 10.10 -6.52 -16.40
C VAL A 151 11.13 -5.69 -15.65
N PRO A 152 12.33 -6.23 -15.35
CA PRO A 152 13.36 -5.47 -14.64
C PRO A 152 13.97 -4.39 -15.57
N LEU A 153 13.97 -3.14 -15.14
CA LEU A 153 14.60 -2.02 -15.85
C LEU A 153 16.02 -1.71 -15.32
N GLY A 154 16.24 -1.96 -14.03
CA GLY A 154 17.47 -1.61 -13.34
C GLY A 154 17.39 -0.28 -12.60
N ARG A 155 18.56 0.24 -12.21
CA ARG A 155 18.68 1.59 -11.65
C ARG A 155 18.73 2.59 -12.79
N LEU A 156 17.92 3.62 -12.71
CA LEU A 156 17.81 4.65 -13.75
C LEU A 156 18.34 5.99 -13.23
N PRO A 157 18.93 6.82 -14.09
CA PRO A 157 19.32 8.17 -13.70
C PRO A 157 18.09 9.06 -13.45
N PRO A 158 18.24 10.20 -12.75
CA PRO A 158 17.12 11.07 -12.43
C PRO A 158 16.40 11.64 -13.67
N GLY A 159 15.09 11.72 -13.59
CA GLY A 159 14.24 12.24 -14.65
C GLY A 159 12.83 11.71 -14.70
N ASN A 160 12.01 12.36 -15.52
CA ASN A 160 10.68 11.88 -15.85
C ASN A 160 10.77 10.87 -16.99
N TYR A 161 10.20 9.69 -16.77
CA TYR A 161 10.13 8.59 -17.71
C TYR A 161 8.70 8.37 -18.18
N SER A 162 8.56 7.99 -19.44
CA SER A 162 7.29 7.52 -20.00
C SER A 162 7.43 6.09 -20.47
N VAL A 163 6.37 5.30 -20.29
CA VAL A 163 6.27 3.93 -20.74
C VAL A 163 5.12 3.85 -21.74
N ARG A 164 5.38 3.23 -22.87
CA ARG A 164 4.36 2.90 -23.87
C ARG A 164 4.42 1.41 -24.16
N LEU A 165 3.31 0.72 -23.93
CA LEU A 165 3.18 -0.71 -24.19
C LEU A 165 2.19 -0.91 -25.34
N HIS A 166 2.70 -1.44 -26.46
CA HIS A 166 1.90 -1.88 -27.60
C HIS A 166 1.45 -3.32 -27.37
N ILE A 167 0.17 -3.60 -27.58
CA ILE A 167 -0.43 -4.90 -27.26
C ILE A 167 -1.05 -5.51 -28.50
N ASP A 168 -0.51 -6.66 -28.90
CA ASP A 168 -1.10 -7.54 -29.90
C ASP A 168 -2.02 -8.54 -29.21
N LEU A 169 -3.30 -8.56 -29.60
CA LEU A 169 -4.31 -9.43 -29.02
C LEU A 169 -4.46 -10.70 -29.85
N PHE A 170 -4.58 -11.84 -29.19
CA PHE A 170 -4.81 -13.14 -29.79
C PHE A 170 -5.86 -13.92 -29.00
N HIS A 171 -6.49 -14.89 -29.65
CA HIS A 171 -7.26 -15.94 -28.98
C HIS A 171 -6.85 -17.31 -29.49
N LEU A 172 -7.03 -18.32 -28.66
CA LEU A 172 -6.79 -19.72 -29.02
C LEU A 172 -8.04 -20.34 -29.65
N VAL A 173 -7.91 -21.02 -30.79
CA VAL A 173 -9.01 -21.72 -31.46
C VAL A 173 -8.69 -23.21 -31.51
N VAL A 174 -9.64 -24.04 -31.10
CA VAL A 174 -9.55 -25.49 -31.24
C VAL A 174 -10.03 -25.88 -32.65
N ARG A 175 -9.15 -26.49 -33.44
CA ARG A 175 -9.44 -27.01 -34.77
C ARG A 175 -10.23 -28.33 -34.69
N GLU A 176 -10.83 -28.73 -35.81
CA GLU A 176 -11.60 -29.98 -35.91
C GLU A 176 -10.79 -31.24 -35.56
N ASP A 177 -9.47 -31.21 -35.76
CA ASP A 177 -8.54 -32.28 -35.40
C ASP A 177 -8.08 -32.24 -33.94
N GLY A 178 -8.58 -31.27 -33.16
CA GLY A 178 -8.23 -31.04 -31.75
C GLY A 178 -6.96 -30.21 -31.54
N ALA A 179 -6.29 -29.76 -32.60
CA ALA A 179 -5.12 -28.89 -32.47
C ALA A 179 -5.53 -27.48 -32.02
N VAL A 180 -4.72 -26.83 -31.17
CA VAL A 180 -4.96 -25.46 -30.72
C VAL A 180 -4.12 -24.49 -31.55
N GLU A 181 -4.76 -23.51 -32.17
CA GLU A 181 -4.12 -22.50 -33.01
C GLU A 181 -4.26 -21.10 -32.38
N LYS A 182 -3.18 -20.31 -32.40
CA LYS A 182 -3.19 -18.92 -31.93
C LYS A 182 -3.58 -18.00 -33.08
N VAL A 183 -4.71 -17.33 -32.97
CA VAL A 183 -5.31 -16.48 -34.01
C VAL A 183 -5.32 -15.02 -33.57
N PRO A 184 -4.83 -14.07 -34.40
CA PRO A 184 -4.83 -12.64 -34.04
C PRO A 184 -6.25 -12.08 -33.99
N ILE A 185 -6.51 -11.24 -32.98
CA ILE A 185 -7.73 -10.45 -32.87
C ILE A 185 -7.47 -9.11 -33.55
N LEU A 186 -8.10 -8.91 -34.70
CA LEU A 186 -8.00 -7.64 -35.43
C LEU A 186 -8.85 -6.58 -34.73
N THR A 187 -8.21 -5.60 -34.11
CA THR A 187 -8.86 -4.42 -33.55
C THR A 187 -8.86 -3.28 -34.56
N PHE A 188 -9.90 -2.43 -34.53
CA PHE A 188 -9.94 -1.21 -35.37
C PHE A 188 -8.89 -0.18 -34.98
N MET A 189 -8.43 -0.22 -33.73
CA MET A 189 -7.42 0.66 -33.18
C MET A 189 -6.37 -0.15 -32.45
N GLU A 190 -5.14 0.36 -32.50
CA GLU A 190 -4.03 -0.16 -31.71
C GLU A 190 -4.35 -0.08 -30.21
N VAL A 191 -4.05 -1.15 -29.48
CA VAL A 191 -4.20 -1.19 -28.03
C VAL A 191 -2.88 -0.77 -27.41
N VAL A 192 -2.86 0.44 -26.84
CA VAL A 192 -1.66 1.03 -26.23
C VAL A 192 -1.94 1.38 -24.77
N TRP A 193 -1.11 0.86 -23.87
CA TRP A 193 -1.09 1.30 -22.47
C TRP A 193 0.05 2.26 -22.21
N ARG A 194 -0.16 3.16 -21.25
CA ARG A 194 0.78 4.23 -20.90
C ARG A 194 0.94 4.32 -19.40
N ALA A 195 2.16 4.61 -18.97
CA ALA A 195 2.47 4.98 -17.59
C ALA A 195 3.59 6.03 -17.60
N GLU A 196 3.66 6.80 -16.53
CA GLU A 196 4.72 7.78 -16.30
C GLU A 196 5.25 7.61 -14.89
N PHE A 197 6.54 7.84 -14.71
CA PHE A 197 7.15 7.85 -13.39
C PHE A 197 8.37 8.76 -13.37
N THR A 198 8.69 9.26 -12.19
CA THR A 198 9.85 10.12 -11.97
C THR A 198 10.92 9.35 -11.21
N VAL A 199 12.17 9.52 -11.62
CA VAL A 199 13.33 9.09 -10.85
C VAL A 199 13.96 10.33 -10.24
N ILE A 200 14.07 10.37 -8.91
CA ILE A 200 14.70 11.46 -8.19
C ILE A 200 16.14 11.09 -7.80
N PRO A 201 17.06 12.08 -7.70
CA PRO A 201 18.43 11.84 -7.24
C PRO A 201 18.49 11.21 -5.85
N ALA A 202 19.61 10.59 -5.53
CA ALA A 202 19.91 10.12 -4.19
C ALA A 202 20.00 11.33 -3.26
N GLY A 203 19.07 11.43 -2.32
CA GLY A 203 18.94 12.57 -1.43
C GLY A 203 17.58 12.60 -0.75
N GLU A 204 17.32 13.70 -0.03
CA GLU A 204 16.03 13.90 0.63
C GLU A 204 14.92 14.11 -0.41
N LEU A 205 13.81 13.37 -0.29
CA LEU A 205 12.57 13.59 -1.02
C LEU A 205 12.09 15.01 -0.72
N PRO A 206 11.98 15.90 -1.72
CA PRO A 206 11.50 17.25 -1.51
C PRO A 206 10.03 17.25 -1.07
N GLY A 207 9.64 18.20 -0.22
CA GLY A 207 8.25 18.33 0.23
C GLY A 207 7.26 18.53 -0.92
N GLU A 208 7.65 19.25 -1.98
CA GLU A 208 6.82 19.41 -3.19
C GLU A 208 6.51 18.08 -3.87
N GLU A 209 7.48 17.16 -3.91
CA GLU A 209 7.28 15.85 -4.52
C GLU A 209 6.45 14.94 -3.62
N ALA A 210 6.63 15.02 -2.30
CA ALA A 210 5.75 14.34 -1.35
C ALA A 210 4.29 14.82 -1.49
N SER A 211 4.06 16.11 -1.66
CA SER A 211 2.73 16.67 -1.93
C SER A 211 2.12 16.12 -3.22
N ARG A 212 2.93 16.00 -4.27
CA ARG A 212 2.49 15.43 -5.54
C ARG A 212 2.10 13.95 -5.37
N ILE A 213 2.93 13.15 -4.69
CA ILE A 213 2.66 11.74 -4.39
C ILE A 213 1.36 11.60 -3.60
N ALA A 214 1.19 12.38 -2.53
CA ALA A 214 -0.01 12.35 -1.69
C ALA A 214 -1.28 12.74 -2.46
N THR A 215 -1.18 13.74 -3.35
CA THR A 215 -2.31 14.18 -4.18
C THR A 215 -2.72 13.12 -5.20
N GLU A 216 -1.75 12.52 -5.90
CA GLU A 216 -2.03 11.45 -6.86
C GLU A 216 -2.57 10.20 -6.17
N PHE A 217 -2.06 9.86 -4.98
CA PHE A 217 -2.63 8.81 -4.14
C PHE A 217 -4.09 9.10 -3.81
N LEU A 218 -4.41 10.30 -3.28
CA LEU A 218 -5.77 10.71 -2.93
C LEU A 218 -6.72 10.54 -4.12
N LYS A 219 -6.31 11.02 -5.31
CA LYS A 219 -7.13 10.92 -6.53
C LYS A 219 -7.43 9.47 -6.95
N GLY A 220 -6.56 8.54 -6.58
CA GLY A 220 -6.73 7.11 -6.83
C GLY A 220 -7.59 6.37 -5.81
N THR A 221 -7.98 7.02 -4.70
CA THR A 221 -8.82 6.38 -3.66
C THR A 221 -10.25 6.18 -4.15
N SER A 222 -10.96 5.19 -3.61
CA SER A 222 -12.39 4.95 -3.88
C SER A 222 -13.26 6.15 -3.50
N THR A 223 -12.94 6.81 -2.37
CA THR A 223 -13.61 8.04 -1.93
C THR A 223 -13.54 9.14 -3.00
N PHE A 224 -12.36 9.43 -3.55
CA PHE A 224 -12.22 10.51 -4.53
C PHE A 224 -12.65 10.09 -5.94
N SER A 225 -12.32 8.87 -6.36
CA SER A 225 -12.54 8.43 -7.75
C SER A 225 -14.02 8.28 -8.13
N LEU A 226 -14.91 8.10 -7.15
CA LEU A 226 -16.34 8.01 -7.39
C LEU A 226 -16.92 9.34 -7.89
N ASP A 227 -16.62 10.43 -7.20
CA ASP A 227 -17.31 11.71 -7.37
C ASP A 227 -16.51 12.95 -6.88
N GLY A 228 -15.19 12.84 -6.76
CA GLY A 228 -14.29 13.91 -6.38
C GLY A 228 -14.16 15.01 -7.45
N LEU A 229 -14.10 16.26 -7.00
CA LEU A 229 -13.96 17.43 -7.87
C LEU A 229 -12.49 17.85 -7.98
N GLU A 230 -11.83 17.50 -9.09
CA GLU A 230 -10.38 17.72 -9.27
C GLU A 230 -9.91 19.17 -9.05
N HIS A 231 -10.70 20.15 -9.46
CA HIS A 231 -10.36 21.57 -9.31
C HIS A 231 -10.47 22.09 -7.86
N THR A 232 -10.93 21.26 -6.92
CA THR A 232 -11.08 21.61 -5.49
C THR A 232 -9.97 21.03 -4.62
N VAL A 233 -9.08 20.22 -5.20
CA VAL A 233 -7.97 19.59 -4.46
C VAL A 233 -6.92 20.64 -4.13
N GLU A 234 -6.74 20.91 -2.84
CA GLU A 234 -5.80 21.91 -2.33
C GLU A 234 -4.91 21.30 -1.24
N VAL A 235 -3.58 21.36 -1.44
CA VAL A 235 -2.62 20.99 -0.39
C VAL A 235 -2.50 22.14 0.59
N VAL A 236 -3.03 21.95 1.80
CA VAL A 236 -3.09 22.99 2.84
C VAL A 236 -1.86 23.01 3.76
N ASP A 237 -1.17 21.87 3.89
CA ASP A 237 0.03 21.77 4.74
C ASP A 237 0.96 20.64 4.30
N VAL A 238 2.27 20.84 4.51
CA VAL A 238 3.34 19.91 4.15
C VAL A 238 4.41 19.96 5.24
N GLN A 239 4.39 19.01 6.16
CA GLN A 239 5.32 18.95 7.27
C GLN A 239 6.27 17.77 7.15
N ARG A 240 7.55 18.01 7.36
CA ARG A 240 8.53 16.93 7.52
C ARG A 240 8.48 16.43 8.96
N HIS A 241 8.21 15.14 9.13
CA HIS A 241 8.30 14.42 10.38
C HIS A 241 9.55 13.54 10.36
N VAL A 242 10.52 13.81 11.22
CA VAL A 242 11.72 12.96 11.33
C VAL A 242 11.39 11.81 12.28
N ASP A 243 11.51 10.58 11.78
CA ASP A 243 11.38 9.38 12.59
C ASP A 243 12.74 9.08 13.23
N GLU A 244 12.85 9.35 14.52
CA GLU A 244 14.08 9.16 15.28
C GLU A 244 14.31 7.68 15.63
N SER A 245 13.32 6.80 15.42
CA SER A 245 13.41 5.36 15.64
C SER A 245 14.35 4.70 14.63
N GLU A 246 15.21 3.76 15.05
CA GLU A 246 16.03 3.01 14.09
C GLU A 246 15.18 2.03 13.24
N PRO A 247 15.41 1.97 11.90
CA PRO A 247 16.37 2.78 11.15
C PRO A 247 15.90 4.22 10.95
N HIS A 248 16.76 5.19 11.29
CA HIS A 248 16.46 6.62 11.18
C HIS A 248 15.92 6.96 9.80
N GLY A 249 14.77 7.64 9.76
CA GLY A 249 14.12 8.05 8.53
C GLY A 249 13.37 9.37 8.71
N TYR A 250 12.69 9.81 7.67
CA TYR A 250 11.67 10.85 7.82
C TYR A 250 10.47 10.49 6.95
N SER A 251 9.35 11.09 7.26
CA SER A 251 8.17 11.10 6.43
C SER A 251 7.70 12.53 6.23
N TRP A 252 6.90 12.72 5.20
CA TRP A 252 6.16 13.94 4.95
C TRP A 252 4.71 13.69 5.33
N VAL A 253 4.17 14.54 6.19
CA VAL A 253 2.74 14.60 6.49
C VAL A 253 2.15 15.69 5.61
N VAL A 254 1.34 15.29 4.64
CA VAL A 254 0.67 16.17 3.68
C VAL A 254 -0.81 16.23 4.05
N THR A 255 -1.32 17.44 4.26
CA THR A 255 -2.75 17.67 4.51
C THR A 255 -3.39 18.25 3.26
N ILE A 256 -4.48 17.65 2.81
CA ILE A 256 -5.17 17.98 1.55
C ILE A 256 -6.65 18.19 1.83
N ASP A 257 -7.19 19.34 1.41
CA ASP A 257 -8.62 19.62 1.39
C ASP A 257 -9.18 19.35 -0.01
N TYR A 258 -10.36 18.75 -0.09
CA TYR A 258 -11.05 18.47 -1.35
C TYR A 258 -12.56 18.36 -1.18
N ILE A 259 -13.30 18.35 -2.30
CA ILE A 259 -14.76 18.23 -2.31
C ILE A 259 -15.19 17.02 -3.15
N THR A 260 -16.18 16.27 -2.66
CA THR A 260 -16.90 15.20 -3.37
C THR A 260 -18.36 15.61 -3.65
N GLY A 261 -19.02 14.93 -4.58
CA GLY A 261 -20.43 15.15 -4.93
C GLY A 261 -21.44 14.63 -3.91
N HIS A 262 -21.03 13.68 -3.08
CA HIS A 262 -21.86 12.96 -2.12
C HIS A 262 -21.10 12.73 -0.82
N PRO A 263 -21.80 12.71 0.33
CA PRO A 263 -21.19 12.42 1.61
C PRO A 263 -20.70 10.97 1.72
N GLY A 264 -19.87 10.71 2.73
CA GLY A 264 -19.34 9.39 3.07
C GLY A 264 -17.96 9.12 2.49
N HIS A 265 -17.49 7.89 2.71
CA HIS A 265 -16.15 7.44 2.37
C HIS A 265 -16.19 6.08 1.67
N GLY A 266 -15.11 5.76 0.99
CA GLY A 266 -14.89 4.49 0.33
C GLY A 266 -15.70 4.27 -0.94
N ASP A 267 -15.74 3.01 -1.39
CA ASP A 267 -16.56 2.60 -2.52
C ASP A 267 -18.04 2.58 -2.10
N ARG A 268 -18.83 3.44 -2.76
CA ARG A 268 -20.26 3.63 -2.53
C ARG A 268 -21.08 3.28 -3.78
N ALA A 269 -20.49 2.55 -4.72
CA ALA A 269 -21.16 2.16 -5.95
C ALA A 269 -22.39 1.29 -5.67
N GLY A 270 -23.54 1.70 -6.20
CA GLY A 270 -24.81 0.98 -6.04
C GLY A 270 -25.62 1.38 -4.80
N GLU A 271 -25.11 2.31 -3.98
CA GLU A 271 -25.87 2.88 -2.88
C GLU A 271 -26.77 4.04 -3.34
N ILE A 272 -27.82 4.33 -2.56
CA ILE A 272 -28.63 5.53 -2.77
C ILE A 272 -27.93 6.68 -2.03
N LEU A 273 -27.34 7.60 -2.79
CA LEU A 273 -26.53 8.69 -2.27
C LEU A 273 -27.29 10.02 -2.25
N LEU A 274 -26.92 10.88 -1.31
CA LEU A 274 -27.39 12.27 -1.24
C LEU A 274 -26.53 13.15 -2.14
N GLU A 275 -27.15 13.92 -3.04
CA GLU A 275 -26.46 14.88 -3.92
C GLU A 275 -26.08 16.16 -3.17
N VAL A 276 -25.07 16.07 -2.32
CA VAL A 276 -24.60 17.18 -1.47
C VAL A 276 -23.08 17.26 -1.57
N LEU A 277 -22.59 18.41 -2.06
CA LEU A 277 -21.17 18.72 -2.06
C LEU A 277 -20.63 18.63 -0.63
N THR A 278 -19.68 17.73 -0.42
CA THR A 278 -19.12 17.44 0.90
C THR A 278 -17.64 17.75 0.90
N SER A 279 -17.21 18.59 1.85
CA SER A 279 -15.80 18.89 2.05
C SER A 279 -15.15 17.81 2.89
N HIS A 280 -13.94 17.41 2.49
CA HIS A 280 -13.14 16.40 3.14
C HIS A 280 -11.72 16.92 3.37
N ARG A 281 -11.07 16.37 4.39
CA ARG A 281 -9.66 16.60 4.71
C ARG A 281 -8.94 15.26 4.80
N ALA A 282 -7.99 15.04 3.91
CA ALA A 282 -7.10 13.89 3.94
C ALA A 282 -5.74 14.26 4.57
N VAL A 283 -5.26 13.42 5.47
CA VAL A 283 -3.90 13.48 6.01
C VAL A 283 -3.14 12.26 5.50
N VAL A 284 -2.12 12.49 4.67
CA VAL A 284 -1.34 11.46 3.99
C VAL A 284 0.10 11.51 4.47
N THR A 285 0.62 10.40 4.98
CA THR A 285 2.02 10.22 5.37
C THR A 285 2.78 9.53 4.25
N VAL A 286 3.75 10.24 3.68
CA VAL A 286 4.65 9.76 2.61
C VAL A 286 6.03 9.54 3.21
N SER A 287 6.52 8.31 3.22
CA SER A 287 7.89 7.99 3.65
C SER A 287 8.94 8.74 2.85
N GLU A 288 10.15 8.79 3.37
CA GLU A 288 11.31 9.35 2.67
C GLU A 288 11.52 8.71 1.29
N VAL A 289 11.17 7.44 1.10
CA VAL A 289 11.28 6.71 -0.19
C VAL A 289 10.12 7.00 -1.16
N GLY A 290 9.16 7.84 -0.79
CA GLY A 290 8.02 8.19 -1.64
C GLY A 290 6.87 7.17 -1.61
N VAL A 291 6.85 6.26 -0.64
CA VAL A 291 5.75 5.32 -0.42
C VAL A 291 4.75 5.91 0.57
N VAL A 292 3.46 5.81 0.28
CA VAL A 292 2.39 6.23 1.20
C VAL A 292 2.23 5.16 2.29
N GLU A 293 2.52 5.52 3.53
CA GLU A 293 2.51 4.60 4.68
C GLU A 293 1.19 4.68 5.47
N LYS A 294 0.59 5.87 5.52
CA LYS A 294 -0.69 6.13 6.19
C LYS A 294 -1.48 7.14 5.39
N ALA A 295 -2.80 6.98 5.31
CA ALA A 295 -3.67 7.98 4.75
C ALA A 295 -5.03 7.92 5.43
N VAL A 296 -5.45 9.00 6.08
CA VAL A 296 -6.71 9.07 6.81
C VAL A 296 -7.55 10.23 6.29
N CYS A 297 -8.81 9.96 5.94
CA CYS A 297 -9.80 10.97 5.57
C CYS A 297 -10.70 11.29 6.76
N ASP A 298 -10.91 12.58 7.00
CA ASP A 298 -11.79 13.13 8.04
C ASP A 298 -11.53 12.57 9.45
N GLY A 299 -10.32 12.06 9.68
CA GLY A 299 -9.92 11.41 10.93
C GLY A 299 -10.56 10.05 11.19
N ILE A 300 -11.47 9.58 10.32
CA ILE A 300 -12.30 8.40 10.57
C ILE A 300 -12.19 7.32 9.51
N TRP A 301 -11.56 7.57 8.36
CA TRP A 301 -11.49 6.60 7.26
C TRP A 301 -10.06 6.34 6.80
N ASP A 302 -9.62 5.08 6.83
CA ASP A 302 -8.33 4.66 6.30
C ASP A 302 -8.43 4.54 4.78
N LEU A 303 -7.80 5.46 4.06
CA LEU A 303 -7.80 5.51 2.60
C LEU A 303 -6.93 4.43 1.95
N ILE A 304 -6.02 3.78 2.70
CA ILE A 304 -5.18 2.70 2.18
C ILE A 304 -5.95 1.38 2.21
N ASN A 305 -6.58 1.10 3.36
CA ASN A 305 -7.28 -0.17 3.59
C ASN A 305 -8.78 -0.11 3.22
N ASP A 306 -9.29 1.09 2.94
CA ASP A 306 -10.68 1.40 2.63
C ASP A 306 -11.67 0.93 3.70
N VAL A 307 -11.37 1.29 4.96
CA VAL A 307 -12.15 0.90 6.13
C VAL A 307 -12.22 2.04 7.15
N GLU A 308 -13.24 2.02 7.99
CA GLU A 308 -13.36 2.97 9.11
C GLU A 308 -12.25 2.72 10.14
N VAL A 309 -11.58 3.79 10.58
CA VAL A 309 -10.61 3.75 11.66
C VAL A 309 -11.37 3.67 12.98
N SER A 310 -11.16 2.60 13.74
CA SER A 310 -11.85 2.32 15.02
C SER A 310 -11.59 3.33 16.14
N ALA A 311 -10.93 4.46 15.88
CA ALA A 311 -10.85 5.60 16.77
C ALA A 311 -10.61 6.84 15.91
N ALA A 312 -11.51 7.83 15.98
CA ALA A 312 -11.25 9.14 15.40
C ALA A 312 -9.93 9.65 15.98
N LEU A 313 -8.97 9.99 15.11
CA LEU A 313 -7.81 10.74 15.59
C LEU A 313 -8.34 12.09 16.09
N PRO A 314 -8.17 12.41 17.38
CA PRO A 314 -8.60 13.70 17.87
C PRO A 314 -7.80 14.82 17.18
N ALA A 315 -8.46 15.94 16.89
CA ALA A 315 -7.79 17.11 16.35
C ALA A 315 -6.61 17.49 17.27
N ALA A 316 -5.43 17.68 16.68
CA ALA A 316 -4.22 17.99 17.44
C ALA A 316 -4.44 19.25 18.30
N THR A 317 -4.46 19.06 19.61
CA THR A 317 -4.56 20.14 20.60
C THR A 317 -3.18 20.73 20.83
N ARG A 318 -3.07 22.06 20.69
CA ARG A 318 -1.80 22.78 20.85
C ARG A 318 -1.67 23.32 22.28
N PHE A 319 -0.64 22.87 22.97
CA PHE A 319 -0.28 23.31 24.32
C PHE A 319 0.92 24.24 24.31
N THR A 320 0.94 25.24 25.20
CA THR A 320 2.16 25.97 25.53
C THR A 320 2.87 25.28 26.69
N VAL A 321 4.06 24.74 26.44
CA VAL A 321 4.88 24.05 27.44
C VAL A 321 5.85 25.03 28.08
N VAL A 322 5.92 25.03 29.41
CA VAL A 322 6.84 25.86 30.21
C VAL A 322 7.70 24.94 31.08
N VAL A 323 8.99 24.84 30.78
CA VAL A 323 9.94 23.96 31.47
C VAL A 323 10.79 24.75 32.46
N ASN A 324 10.78 24.32 33.74
CA ASN A 324 11.57 24.90 34.83
C ASN A 324 11.48 26.45 34.89
N GLU A 325 10.29 26.99 34.61
CA GLU A 325 9.96 28.43 34.52
C GLU A 325 10.75 29.26 33.50
N GLY A 326 11.63 28.66 32.71
CA GLY A 326 12.55 29.37 31.80
C GLY A 326 12.29 29.13 30.31
N ARG A 327 12.24 27.86 29.87
CA ARG A 327 12.09 27.51 28.45
C ARG A 327 10.60 27.38 28.10
N ARG A 328 10.19 27.97 26.97
CA ARG A 328 8.81 27.89 26.45
C ARG A 328 8.80 27.45 25.00
N PHE A 329 7.86 26.57 24.65
CA PHE A 329 7.62 26.15 23.27
C PHE A 329 6.19 25.61 23.12
N ASP A 330 5.72 25.51 21.88
CA ASP A 330 4.41 24.92 21.59
C ASP A 330 4.55 23.43 21.31
N LEU A 331 3.62 22.64 21.82
CA LEU A 331 3.54 21.20 21.64
C LEU A 331 2.15 20.83 21.13
N SER A 332 2.08 20.26 19.94
CA SER A 332 0.84 19.69 19.40
C SER A 332 0.71 18.24 19.88
N VAL A 333 -0.45 17.91 20.45
CA VAL A 333 -0.76 16.58 20.94
C VAL A 333 -2.12 16.17 20.40
N ASP A 334 -2.19 14.98 19.80
CA ASP A 334 -3.43 14.40 19.28
C ASP A 334 -4.29 13.90 20.47
N VAL A 335 -5.05 14.81 21.08
CA VAL A 335 -6.04 14.55 22.15
C VAL A 335 -7.27 15.43 21.98
N ASP A 336 -8.45 14.88 22.27
CA ASP A 336 -9.69 15.65 22.35
C ASP A 336 -9.88 16.04 23.81
N LEU A 337 -10.19 17.30 24.07
CA LEU A 337 -10.44 17.79 25.44
C LEU A 337 -11.90 18.25 25.60
N GLY A 338 -12.73 18.07 24.56
CA GLY A 338 -14.09 18.60 24.48
C GLY A 338 -15.07 17.93 25.45
N ASP A 339 -14.79 16.69 25.87
CA ASP A 339 -15.60 15.92 26.81
C ASP A 339 -14.95 15.74 28.20
N GLY A 340 -13.83 16.43 28.43
CA GLY A 340 -12.97 16.26 29.60
C GLY A 340 -11.63 15.67 29.19
N VAL A 341 -10.84 15.19 30.16
CA VAL A 341 -9.60 14.47 29.84
C VAL A 341 -9.66 13.08 30.43
N SER A 342 -9.62 12.08 29.55
CA SER A 342 -9.52 10.68 29.93
C SER A 342 -8.11 10.34 30.42
N LYS A 343 -7.99 9.20 31.12
CA LYS A 343 -6.68 8.69 31.53
C LYS A 343 -5.78 8.37 30.31
N GLY A 344 -6.36 7.87 29.21
CA GLY A 344 -5.61 7.58 27.99
C GLY A 344 -5.04 8.84 27.34
N GLU A 345 -5.82 9.91 27.29
CA GLU A 345 -5.34 11.21 26.80
C GLU A 345 -4.28 11.82 27.70
N ALA A 346 -4.43 11.68 29.03
CA ALA A 346 -3.39 12.07 29.97
C ALA A 346 -2.07 11.31 29.74
N GLU A 347 -2.12 10.00 29.44
CA GLU A 347 -0.94 9.20 29.08
C GLU A 347 -0.29 9.71 27.78
N VAL A 348 -1.09 10.01 26.75
CA VAL A 348 -0.60 10.56 25.47
C VAL A 348 0.05 11.94 25.66
N ILE A 349 -0.59 12.84 26.42
CA ILE A 349 -0.02 14.15 26.75
C ILE A 349 1.27 13.99 27.53
N GLY A 350 1.28 13.14 28.56
CA GLY A 350 2.46 12.88 29.39
C GLY A 350 3.66 12.39 28.59
N GLU A 351 3.41 11.45 27.70
CA GLU A 351 4.43 10.85 26.86
C GLU A 351 5.02 11.86 25.88
N ARG A 352 4.16 12.63 25.19
CA ARG A 352 4.61 13.69 24.27
C ARG A 352 5.39 14.78 24.98
N VAL A 353 4.96 15.16 26.18
CA VAL A 353 5.67 16.15 27.01
C VAL A 353 7.03 15.61 27.43
N PHE A 354 7.09 14.38 27.91
CA PHE A 354 8.34 13.76 28.33
C PHE A 354 9.35 13.76 27.17
N VAL A 355 8.93 13.24 26.01
CA VAL A 355 9.78 13.16 24.81
C VAL A 355 10.22 14.55 24.36
N ALA A 356 9.35 15.55 24.35
CA ALA A 356 9.70 16.91 23.95
C ALA A 356 10.69 17.62 24.90
N VAL A 357 10.73 17.21 26.18
CA VAL A 357 11.57 17.82 27.21
C VAL A 357 12.90 17.09 27.38
N LEU A 358 12.88 15.76 27.47
CA LEU A 358 14.04 14.93 27.79
C LEU A 358 14.55 14.09 26.60
N GLY A 359 13.77 13.95 25.53
CA GLY A 359 14.08 13.07 24.40
C GLY A 359 13.48 11.67 24.54
N SER A 360 13.30 10.99 23.41
CA SER A 360 12.74 9.64 23.31
C SER A 360 13.66 8.56 23.90
N GLU A 361 14.98 8.77 23.82
CA GLU A 361 16.06 7.84 24.23
C GLU A 361 16.26 7.75 25.75
N VAL A 362 15.60 8.60 26.53
CA VAL A 362 15.72 8.56 27.98
C VAL A 362 14.81 7.46 28.54
N LEU A 363 15.41 6.49 29.24
CA LEU A 363 14.65 5.45 29.94
C LEU A 363 13.72 6.12 30.94
N ARG A 364 12.44 5.77 30.84
CA ARG A 364 11.38 6.36 31.65
C ARG A 364 10.45 5.30 32.16
N ARG A 365 9.88 5.56 33.33
CA ARG A 365 8.77 4.84 33.89
C ARG A 365 7.73 5.85 34.33
N LEU A 366 6.52 5.71 33.79
CA LEU A 366 5.37 6.46 34.29
C LEU A 366 5.03 5.92 35.69
N ASP A 367 5.20 6.75 36.72
CA ASP A 367 4.94 6.35 38.10
C ASP A 367 3.49 6.59 38.50
N SER A 368 2.91 7.73 38.11
CA SER A 368 1.52 8.04 38.41
C SER A 368 0.92 9.12 37.50
N ILE A 369 -0.40 9.05 37.36
CA ILE A 369 -1.24 10.08 36.78
C ILE A 369 -2.35 10.37 37.79
N SER A 370 -2.48 11.61 38.22
CA SER A 370 -3.60 12.06 39.06
C SER A 370 -4.41 13.12 38.34
N LEU A 371 -5.73 13.01 38.49
CA LEU A 371 -6.70 13.98 38.00
C LEU A 371 -7.31 14.63 39.25
N GLU A 372 -6.86 15.85 39.56
CA GLU A 372 -7.38 16.61 40.69
C GLU A 372 -8.07 17.87 40.19
N LYS A 373 -9.40 17.91 40.35
CA LYS A 373 -10.28 18.96 39.83
C LYS A 373 -10.17 19.04 38.30
N ASP A 374 -9.45 20.03 37.79
CA ASP A 374 -9.27 20.35 36.37
C ASP A 374 -7.79 20.27 35.96
N LEU A 375 -6.90 19.78 36.83
CA LEU A 375 -5.48 19.63 36.54
C LEU A 375 -5.11 18.15 36.44
N ILE A 376 -4.20 17.86 35.52
CA ILE A 376 -3.61 16.53 35.35
C ILE A 376 -2.16 16.63 35.79
N THR A 377 -1.78 15.84 36.79
CA THR A 377 -0.39 15.73 37.22
C THR A 377 0.16 14.39 36.78
N ILE A 378 1.27 14.42 36.06
CA ILE A 378 1.91 13.26 35.46
C ILE A 378 3.33 13.18 36.02
N HIS A 379 3.66 12.04 36.61
CA HIS A 379 4.98 11.79 37.19
C HIS A 379 5.70 10.68 36.46
N TYR A 380 6.92 10.98 36.02
CA TYR A 380 7.86 10.01 35.48
C TYR A 380 9.11 9.94 36.35
N THR A 381 9.62 8.72 36.56
CA THR A 381 11.01 8.47 36.94
C THR A 381 11.80 8.23 35.67
N TRP A 382 13.00 8.79 35.57
CA TRP A 382 13.85 8.63 34.40
C TRP A 382 15.34 8.47 34.75
N GLY A 383 16.11 7.98 33.78
CA GLY A 383 17.56 7.81 33.85
C GLY A 383 18.15 7.52 32.47
N PHE A 384 19.47 7.65 32.31
CA PHE A 384 20.12 7.28 31.03
C PHE A 384 20.33 5.77 30.86
N ASN A 385 20.27 5.02 31.96
CA ASN A 385 20.33 3.56 32.00
C ASN A 385 19.59 3.05 33.25
N GLU A 386 19.41 1.73 33.36
CA GLU A 386 18.68 1.12 34.50
C GLU A 386 19.32 1.41 35.87
N GLN A 387 20.60 1.74 35.92
CA GLN A 387 21.33 2.05 37.16
C GLN A 387 21.15 3.52 37.59
N ASP A 388 20.55 4.35 36.73
CA ASP A 388 20.41 5.80 36.86
C ASP A 388 18.94 6.26 36.92
N LEU A 389 17.99 5.34 37.11
CA LEU A 389 16.55 5.61 37.27
C LEU A 389 16.23 6.26 38.63
N ALA A 390 16.75 7.46 38.86
CA ALA A 390 16.58 8.21 40.10
C ALA A 390 16.18 9.69 39.88
N HIS A 391 16.06 10.11 38.62
CA HIS A 391 15.59 11.45 38.28
C HIS A 391 14.07 11.46 38.12
N PHE A 392 13.45 12.62 38.32
CA PHE A 392 12.02 12.77 38.10
C PHE A 392 11.73 13.85 37.06
N LEU A 393 10.60 13.66 36.39
CA LEU A 393 9.91 14.67 35.61
C LEU A 393 8.46 14.70 36.09
N GLU A 394 7.99 15.88 36.44
CA GLU A 394 6.61 16.16 36.77
C GLU A 394 6.05 17.12 35.72
N ALA A 395 4.92 16.74 35.11
CA ALA A 395 4.18 17.61 34.20
C ALA A 395 2.79 17.88 34.79
N VAL A 396 2.46 19.16 34.96
CA VAL A 396 1.13 19.63 35.36
C VAL A 396 0.47 20.26 34.13
N VAL A 397 -0.59 19.60 33.65
CA VAL A 397 -1.37 20.02 32.49
C VAL A 397 -2.61 20.76 32.99
N ASP A 398 -2.83 21.96 32.44
CA ASP A 398 -4.06 22.72 32.57
C ASP A 398 -4.80 22.72 31.21
N PRO A 399 -5.81 21.84 31.05
CA PRO A 399 -6.61 21.74 29.83
C PRO A 399 -7.39 23.02 29.51
N SER A 400 -7.73 23.84 30.50
CA SER A 400 -8.53 25.05 30.29
C SER A 400 -7.69 26.19 29.70
N SER A 401 -6.43 26.30 30.12
CA SER A 401 -5.49 27.29 29.60
C SER A 401 -4.54 26.76 28.53
N LEU A 402 -4.70 25.48 28.13
CA LEU A 402 -3.82 24.77 27.20
C LEU A 402 -2.33 24.96 27.55
N THR A 403 -2.01 24.90 28.85
CA THR A 403 -0.65 25.12 29.34
C THR A 403 -0.13 23.88 30.06
N ILE A 404 1.12 23.51 29.80
CA ILE A 404 1.80 22.41 30.49
C ILE A 404 3.01 22.98 31.23
N ARG A 405 3.05 22.81 32.54
CA ARG A 405 4.20 23.16 33.38
C ARG A 405 5.01 21.92 33.65
N VAL A 406 6.29 21.95 33.26
CA VAL A 406 7.20 20.81 33.46
C VAL A 406 8.27 21.19 34.46
N THR A 407 8.40 20.37 35.50
CA THR A 407 9.48 20.44 36.48
C THR A 407 10.29 19.15 36.37
N HIS A 408 11.59 19.26 36.14
CA HIS A 408 12.48 18.10 36.15
C HIS A 408 13.83 18.45 36.77
N CYS A 409 14.54 17.46 37.32
CA CYS A 409 15.89 17.65 37.84
C CYS A 409 16.81 18.24 36.76
N ARG A 410 17.58 19.28 37.12
CA ARG A 410 18.60 19.87 36.25
C ARG A 410 19.81 18.98 36.08
#